data_AF-A0A8B7YHP8-F1
#
_entry.id   AF-A0A8B7YHP8-F1
#
_cell.length_a   1.000
_cell.length_b   1.000
_cell.length_c   1.000
_cell.angle_alpha   90.00
_cell.angle_beta   90.00
_cell.angle_gamma   90.00
#
_symmetry.space_group_name_H-M   'P 1'
#
loop_
_entity.id
_entity.type
_entity.pdbx_description
1 polymer ?
#
loop_
_entity_poly.entity_id
_entity_poly.type
_entity_poly.pdbx_seq_one_letter_code
_entity_poly.pdbx_strand_id
1 'polypeptide(L)'
;MRVDKLVKILGWEVHGDPNSAAVSIPGEVLDQTLCAEAPREVFHKPTSGEVPKTRQPAWHVCSRMDRVWTKEEKRRTSHGASLRLKTALKDDTSVVGIKNVVDEKVQTGRKVMWLCLLLAGLGMVTYQIARSIIYFKSWPVMVNVEVIYPEEMIEFPSVTICNFNMFRKCAVEKYGPEFVDYIDLAYPVGMMNNKQTPPDFMVFKDLDLKQFYVDTGHLKDDMILECSWQGQPCGHDDFISTLTDFGMCHTFNSHTKGMAVRRIKHRGK
;
A
#
# COMPACT_ATOMS: atom_id res chain seq x y z
N MET A 1 -17.15 -43.67 -29.88
CA MET A 1 -15.98 -42.84 -30.21
C MET A 1 -15.49 -42.20 -28.94
N ARG A 2 -14.22 -42.41 -28.62
CA ARG A 2 -13.54 -41.89 -27.43
C ARG A 2 -13.26 -40.41 -27.67
N VAL A 3 -13.74 -39.53 -26.78
CA VAL A 3 -13.29 -38.14 -26.73
C VAL A 3 -12.72 -37.91 -25.35
N ASP A 4 -11.42 -38.15 -25.24
CA ASP A 4 -10.61 -37.62 -24.15
C ASP A 4 -10.69 -36.09 -24.21
N LYS A 5 -10.97 -35.45 -23.08
CA LYS A 5 -10.52 -34.10 -22.74
C LYS A 5 -10.74 -33.83 -21.25
N LEU A 6 -9.71 -34.18 -20.48
CA LEU A 6 -9.43 -33.62 -19.17
C LEU A 6 -9.20 -32.11 -19.30
N VAL A 7 -9.85 -31.31 -18.46
CA VAL A 7 -9.40 -29.94 -18.16
C VAL A 7 -9.03 -29.90 -16.68
N LYS A 8 -7.73 -29.90 -16.42
CA LYS A 8 -7.10 -29.55 -15.14
C LYS A 8 -6.95 -28.03 -15.14
N ILE A 9 -7.47 -27.34 -14.14
CA ILE A 9 -7.19 -25.92 -13.92
C ILE A 9 -6.30 -25.81 -12.68
N LEU A 10 -5.03 -25.46 -12.92
CA LEU A 10 -4.09 -24.96 -11.93
C LEU A 10 -3.87 -23.47 -12.23
N GLY A 11 -3.79 -22.65 -11.18
CA GLY A 11 -3.10 -21.35 -11.20
C GLY A 11 -4.00 -20.14 -11.48
N TRP A 12 -4.13 -19.26 -10.48
CA TRP A 12 -4.53 -17.87 -10.67
C TRP A 12 -3.34 -17.00 -10.27
N GLU A 13 -2.87 -16.16 -11.19
CA GLU A 13 -1.98 -15.02 -10.96
C GLU A 13 -2.84 -13.75 -10.99
N VAL A 14 -2.63 -12.87 -10.01
CA VAL A 14 -3.29 -11.56 -9.91
C VAL A 14 -2.30 -10.50 -10.40
N HIS A 15 -2.58 -9.90 -11.55
CA HIS A 15 -1.93 -8.66 -11.99
C HIS A 15 -2.71 -7.47 -11.41
N GLY A 16 -2.09 -6.74 -10.46
CA GLY A 16 -2.58 -5.45 -9.97
C GLY A 16 -1.78 -4.30 -10.59
N ASP A 17 -2.48 -3.38 -11.24
CA ASP A 17 -1.92 -2.15 -11.80
C ASP A 17 -1.86 -1.05 -10.71
N PRO A 18 -0.76 -0.30 -10.55
CA PRO A 18 -0.53 0.53 -9.37
C PRO A 18 -0.71 2.02 -9.69
N ASN A 19 -1.93 2.52 -9.85
CA ASN A 19 -2.15 3.98 -9.93
C ASN A 19 -3.59 4.36 -9.53
N SER A 20 -3.86 4.41 -8.23
CA SER A 20 -4.93 5.26 -7.66
C SER A 20 -4.86 5.22 -6.12
N ALA A 21 -4.02 6.06 -5.55
CA ALA A 21 -4.11 6.43 -4.13
C ALA A 21 -4.17 7.95 -4.02
N ALA A 22 -5.40 8.47 -3.93
CA ALA A 22 -5.66 9.83 -3.49
C ALA A 22 -5.54 9.86 -1.96
N VAL A 23 -4.53 10.56 -1.44
CA VAL A 23 -4.37 10.81 0.00
C VAL A 23 -4.63 12.29 0.24
N SER A 24 -5.69 12.56 0.99
CA SER A 24 -6.10 13.88 1.45
C SER A 24 -5.26 14.31 2.65
N ILE A 25 -4.69 15.50 2.59
CA ILE A 25 -3.99 16.16 3.71
C ILE A 25 -5.01 17.09 4.40
N PRO A 26 -5.27 16.96 5.71
CA PRO A 26 -5.92 18.02 6.46
C PRO A 26 -4.89 19.07 6.89
N GLY A 27 -5.20 20.33 6.59
CA GLY A 27 -4.48 21.49 7.12
C GLY A 27 -4.80 21.70 8.59
N GLU A 28 -3.77 22.09 9.36
CA GLU A 28 -3.90 22.40 10.77
C GLU A 28 -3.86 23.92 10.98
N VAL A 29 -4.94 24.41 11.58
CA VAL A 29 -5.20 25.80 11.95
C VAL A 29 -4.71 26.05 13.38
N LEU A 30 -4.17 27.25 13.56
CA LEU A 30 -3.81 27.91 14.81
C LEU A 30 -4.95 27.86 15.86
N ASP A 31 -4.67 27.43 17.09
CA ASP A 31 -5.32 28.02 18.27
C ASP A 31 -4.44 27.92 19.53
N GLN A 32 -4.62 28.96 20.34
CA GLN A 32 -4.02 29.34 21.60
C GLN A 32 -4.69 28.64 22.79
N THR A 33 -4.17 28.94 23.99
CA THR A 33 -4.61 28.54 25.35
C THR A 33 -4.21 27.12 25.75
N LEU A 34 -3.62 26.84 26.93
CA LEU A 34 -3.68 27.51 28.22
C LEU A 34 -2.38 27.27 29.04
N CYS A 35 -2.09 28.27 29.87
CA CYS A 35 -0.99 28.36 30.83
C CYS A 35 -1.15 27.42 32.03
N ALA A 36 -0.03 27.05 32.67
CA ALA A 36 0.04 26.76 34.10
C ALA A 36 1.29 27.42 34.69
N GLU A 37 1.07 28.13 35.80
CA GLU A 37 1.95 29.07 36.49
C GLU A 37 3.20 28.47 37.15
N ALA A 38 4.26 29.28 37.21
CA ALA A 38 5.28 29.23 38.27
C ALA A 38 5.30 30.59 38.99
N PRO A 39 5.47 30.66 40.32
CA PRO A 39 5.19 31.88 41.08
C PRO A 39 6.27 32.96 40.88
N ARG A 40 5.83 34.21 40.67
CA ARG A 40 6.67 35.41 40.84
C ARG A 40 6.58 35.90 42.28
N GLU A 41 7.73 36.04 42.93
CA GLU A 41 7.84 36.89 44.10
C GLU A 41 7.77 38.37 43.71
N VAL A 42 6.96 39.11 44.46
CA VAL A 42 6.68 40.54 44.30
C VAL A 42 7.71 41.32 45.09
N PHE A 43 8.58 42.08 44.40
CA PHE A 43 9.43 43.09 45.04
C PHE A 43 8.87 44.48 44.75
N HIS A 44 8.33 45.10 45.79
CA HIS A 44 7.89 46.50 45.78
C HIS A 44 9.09 47.45 45.74
N LYS A 45 8.93 48.54 44.98
CA LYS A 45 9.87 49.65 44.85
C LYS A 45 9.65 50.64 46.00
N PRO A 46 10.66 51.08 46.76
CA PRO A 46 10.49 52.19 47.70
C PRO A 46 10.72 53.53 47.01
N THR A 47 9.79 54.46 47.23
CA THR A 47 9.90 55.90 46.99
C THR A 47 10.64 56.60 48.15
N SER A 48 11.34 57.67 47.79
CA SER A 48 12.02 58.71 48.61
C SER A 48 11.73 58.76 50.13
N GLY A 49 12.80 58.71 50.93
CA GLY A 49 12.79 59.10 52.35
C GLY A 49 14.02 58.57 53.11
N GLU A 50 14.85 59.52 53.57
CA GLU A 50 15.96 59.53 54.55
C GLU A 50 16.60 58.24 55.15
N VAL A 51 17.92 58.36 55.33
CA VAL A 51 18.98 57.38 55.63
C VAL A 51 18.99 56.89 57.09
N PRO A 52 19.36 55.61 57.34
CA PRO A 52 20.40 55.32 58.33
C PRO A 52 21.56 54.47 57.76
N LYS A 53 22.78 54.83 58.17
CA LYS A 53 24.07 54.25 57.77
C LYS A 53 24.19 52.77 58.15
N THR A 54 24.62 51.89 57.23
CA THR A 54 25.59 50.81 57.53
C THR A 54 26.09 50.06 56.28
N ARG A 55 27.44 49.97 56.20
CA ARG A 55 28.37 49.16 55.37
C ARG A 55 27.89 48.50 54.06
N GLN A 56 28.45 48.98 52.94
CA GLN A 56 28.46 48.33 51.62
C GLN A 56 29.33 47.05 51.59
N PRO A 57 28.95 46.03 50.79
CA PRO A 57 29.90 45.21 50.05
C PRO A 57 29.87 45.56 48.55
N ALA A 58 31.05 45.50 47.93
CA ALA A 58 31.30 45.89 46.55
C ALA A 58 30.72 44.90 45.53
N TRP A 59 29.86 45.38 44.62
CA TRP A 59 29.50 44.68 43.40
C TRP A 59 30.41 45.18 42.27
N HIS A 60 31.20 44.28 41.67
CA HIS A 60 31.95 44.58 40.45
C HIS A 60 30.97 44.74 39.29
N VAL A 61 30.91 45.95 38.72
CA VAL A 61 30.23 46.24 37.46
C VAL A 61 30.85 45.38 36.36
N CYS A 62 30.06 44.52 35.71
CA CYS A 62 30.46 43.85 34.48
C CYS A 62 30.40 44.87 33.33
N SER A 63 31.51 45.57 33.09
CA SER A 63 31.66 46.42 31.92
C SER A 63 31.72 45.56 30.67
N ARG A 64 30.92 45.92 29.65
CA ARG A 64 31.00 45.33 28.31
C ARG A 64 32.41 45.57 27.77
N MET A 65 33.23 44.52 27.77
CA MET A 65 34.55 44.55 27.16
C MET A 65 34.38 44.48 25.63
N ASP A 66 34.42 45.63 24.96
CA ASP A 66 34.69 45.73 23.51
C ASP A 66 36.18 45.47 23.26
N ARG A 67 36.70 44.33 23.75
CA ARG A 67 38.09 43.95 23.57
C ARG A 67 38.25 43.40 22.16
N VAL A 68 38.68 44.26 21.24
CA VAL A 68 39.03 43.87 19.87
C VAL A 68 40.32 43.04 19.94
N TRP A 69 40.18 41.73 19.73
CA TRP A 69 41.31 40.79 19.72
C TRP A 69 42.33 41.18 18.65
N THR A 70 43.58 41.35 19.06
CA THR A 70 44.68 41.54 18.10
C THR A 70 44.89 40.25 17.28
N LYS A 71 45.43 40.38 16.05
CA LYS A 71 45.66 39.23 15.16
C LYS A 71 46.55 38.14 15.79
N GLU A 72 47.45 38.52 16.69
CA GLU A 72 48.36 37.61 17.39
C GLU A 72 47.67 36.85 18.52
N GLU A 73 46.73 37.50 19.20
CA GLU A 73 45.96 36.95 20.30
C GLU A 73 44.88 35.98 19.79
N LYS A 74 44.28 36.27 18.62
CA LYS A 74 43.48 35.30 17.84
C LYS A 74 44.31 34.09 17.41
N ARG A 75 45.56 34.29 16.99
CA ARG A 75 46.45 33.18 16.61
C ARG A 75 46.83 32.31 17.81
N ARG A 76 47.17 32.89 18.96
CA ARG A 76 47.47 32.13 20.19
C ARG A 76 46.28 31.35 20.72
N THR A 77 45.09 31.95 20.74
CA THR A 77 43.86 31.26 21.17
C THR A 77 43.47 30.15 20.20
N SER A 78 43.59 30.36 18.89
CA SER A 78 43.37 29.33 17.87
C SER A 78 44.39 28.19 17.97
N HIS A 79 45.68 28.49 18.18
CA HIS A 79 46.70 27.47 18.39
C HIS A 79 46.44 26.67 19.68
N GLY A 80 46.09 27.35 20.77
CA GLY A 80 45.73 26.71 22.04
C GLY A 80 44.48 25.84 21.92
N ALA A 81 43.48 26.26 21.16
CA ALA A 81 42.27 25.47 20.88
C ALA A 81 42.57 24.25 20.00
N SER A 82 43.39 24.42 18.95
CA SER A 82 43.83 23.32 18.08
C SER A 82 44.65 22.29 18.86
N LEU A 83 45.55 22.73 19.73
CA LEU A 83 46.36 21.85 20.57
C LEU A 83 45.47 21.05 21.53
N ARG A 84 44.52 21.71 22.21
CA ARG A 84 43.54 21.05 23.10
C ARG A 84 42.69 20.02 22.35
N LEU A 85 42.23 20.35 21.15
CA LEU A 85 41.45 19.44 20.31
C LEU A 85 42.26 18.22 19.88
N LYS A 86 43.52 18.41 19.47
CA LYS A 86 44.42 17.29 19.12
C LYS A 86 44.66 16.38 20.31
N THR A 87 44.86 16.94 21.51
CA THR A 87 45.03 16.14 22.73
C THR A 87 43.77 15.34 23.05
N ALA A 88 42.59 15.97 23.02
CA ALA A 88 41.32 15.27 23.25
C ALA A 88 41.04 14.18 22.20
N LEU A 89 41.32 14.42 20.92
CA LEU A 89 41.15 13.44 19.84
C LEU A 89 42.15 12.27 19.93
N LYS A 90 43.30 12.48 20.56
CA LYS A 90 44.29 11.42 20.78
C LYS A 90 43.90 10.54 21.96
N ASP A 91 43.38 11.14 23.02
CA ASP A 91 43.22 10.47 24.32
C ASP A 91 41.79 9.92 24.53
N ASP A 92 40.74 10.57 23.98
CA ASP A 92 39.33 10.28 24.30
C ASP A 92 38.47 9.83 23.09
N THR A 93 39.08 9.41 21.97
CA THR A 93 38.32 8.97 20.78
C THR A 93 38.00 7.47 20.78
N SER A 94 36.74 7.13 20.52
CA SER A 94 36.32 5.75 20.23
C SER A 94 36.71 5.28 18.83
N VAL A 95 37.10 6.20 17.94
CA VAL A 95 37.52 5.86 16.57
C VAL A 95 39.01 5.52 16.57
N VAL A 96 39.30 4.22 16.55
CA VAL A 96 40.65 3.63 16.67
C VAL A 96 41.69 4.26 15.73
N GLY A 97 41.29 4.69 14.53
CA GLY A 97 42.21 5.28 13.55
C GLY A 97 42.58 6.75 13.80
N ILE A 98 41.76 7.52 14.53
CA ILE A 98 41.94 8.98 14.66
C ILE A 98 43.21 9.32 15.45
N LYS A 99 43.51 8.59 16.52
CA LYS A 99 44.75 8.76 17.30
C LYS A 99 46.02 8.63 16.45
N ASN A 100 46.01 7.75 15.44
CA ASN A 100 47.16 7.51 14.57
C ASN A 100 47.33 8.58 13.49
N VAL A 101 46.29 9.37 13.21
CA VAL A 101 46.33 10.53 12.31
C VAL A 101 46.78 11.78 13.06
N VAL A 102 46.33 11.93 14.31
CA VAL A 102 46.56 13.13 15.14
C VAL A 102 47.89 13.11 15.89
N ASP A 103 48.46 11.94 16.19
CA ASP A 103 49.72 11.85 16.95
C ASP A 103 50.91 12.43 16.18
N GLU A 104 51.49 13.50 16.71
CA GLU A 104 52.63 14.21 16.10
C GLU A 104 53.88 13.31 15.99
N LYS A 105 53.99 12.28 16.84
CA LYS A 105 55.12 11.32 16.84
C LYS A 105 55.10 10.33 15.67
N VAL A 106 53.98 10.20 14.96
CA VAL A 106 53.82 9.22 13.87
C VAL A 106 54.33 9.80 12.54
N GLN A 107 55.06 8.98 11.77
CA GLN A 107 55.58 9.35 10.43
C GLN A 107 54.46 9.73 9.46
N THR A 108 54.70 10.72 8.60
CA THR A 108 53.71 11.26 7.66
C THR A 108 53.09 10.19 6.75
N GLY A 109 53.87 9.24 6.25
CA GLY A 109 53.33 8.14 5.42
C GLY A 109 52.31 7.27 6.15
N ARG A 110 52.55 6.97 7.44
CA ARG A 110 51.62 6.19 8.27
C ARG A 110 50.35 6.99 8.60
N LYS A 111 50.44 8.31 8.75
CA LYS A 111 49.27 9.20 8.91
C LYS A 111 48.38 9.19 7.68
N VAL A 112 48.98 9.30 6.50
CA VAL A 112 48.25 9.24 5.23
C VAL A 112 47.56 7.89 5.07
N MET A 113 48.26 6.78 5.37
CA MET A 113 47.65 5.44 5.35
C MET A 113 46.43 5.35 6.26
N TRP A 114 46.54 5.78 7.53
CA TRP A 114 45.41 5.75 8.47
C TRP A 114 44.27 6.68 8.06
N LEU A 115 44.58 7.84 7.48
CA LEU A 115 43.58 8.75 6.93
C LEU A 115 42.84 8.10 5.76
N CYS A 116 43.54 7.46 4.83
CA CYS A 116 42.94 6.73 3.72
C CYS A 116 42.02 5.60 4.22
N LEU A 117 42.46 4.83 5.23
CA LEU A 117 41.64 3.77 5.83
C LEU A 117 40.37 4.30 6.50
N LEU A 118 40.48 5.44 7.21
CA LEU A 118 39.32 6.08 7.82
C LEU A 118 38.32 6.60 6.78
N LEU A 119 38.81 7.22 5.71
CA LEU A 119 37.97 7.70 4.61
C LEU A 119 37.30 6.54 3.86
N ALA A 120 38.04 5.46 3.60
CA ALA A 120 37.48 4.25 2.99
C ALA A 120 36.41 3.61 3.87
N GLY A 121 36.66 3.49 5.18
CA GLY A 121 35.68 2.99 6.14
C GLY A 121 34.42 3.86 6.21
N LEU A 122 34.58 5.18 6.26
CA LEU A 122 33.46 6.13 6.25
C LEU A 122 32.64 6.01 4.97
N GLY A 123 33.29 5.93 3.80
CA GLY A 123 32.64 5.74 2.50
C GLY A 123 31.87 4.41 2.40
N MET A 124 32.43 3.32 2.93
CA MET A 124 31.75 2.03 2.95
C MET A 124 30.52 2.04 3.87
N VAL A 125 30.62 2.68 5.05
CA VAL A 125 29.50 2.80 5.98
C VAL A 125 28.39 3.66 5.39
N THR A 126 28.69 4.81 4.78
CA THR A 126 27.66 5.64 4.13
C THR A 126 26.99 4.92 2.97
N TYR A 127 27.74 4.17 2.17
CA TYR A 127 27.19 3.32 1.12
C TYR A 127 26.23 2.25 1.67
N GLN A 128 26.63 1.55 2.74
CA GLN A 128 25.80 0.52 3.37
C GLN A 128 24.52 1.10 3.97
N ILE A 129 24.61 2.25 4.64
CA ILE A 129 23.43 2.95 5.19
C ILE A 129 22.49 3.38 4.07
N ALA A 130 23.01 3.98 3.00
CA ALA A 130 22.20 4.39 1.85
C ALA A 130 21.45 3.18 1.25
N ARG A 131 22.16 2.07 1.06
CA ARG A 131 21.56 0.82 0.55
C ARG A 131 20.48 0.27 1.49
N SER A 132 20.73 0.30 2.79
CA SER A 132 19.74 -0.13 3.79
C SER A 132 18.49 0.75 3.79
N ILE A 133 18.64 2.07 3.63
CA ILE A 133 17.52 3.01 3.53
C ILE A 133 16.72 2.77 2.25
N ILE A 134 17.40 2.58 1.12
CA ILE A 134 16.74 2.27 -0.16
C ILE A 134 15.94 0.96 -0.05
N TYR A 135 16.55 -0.08 0.52
CA TYR A 135 15.88 -1.37 0.74
C TYR A 135 14.70 -1.24 1.73
N PHE A 136 14.84 -0.46 2.79
CA PHE A 136 13.72 -0.20 3.70
C PHE A 136 12.58 0.54 2.99
N LYS A 137 12.91 1.51 2.14
CA LYS A 137 11.93 2.26 1.33
C LYS A 137 11.34 1.47 0.17
N SER A 138 11.90 0.32 -0.21
CA SER A 138 11.31 -0.56 -1.22
C SER A 138 10.20 -1.45 -0.67
N TRP A 139 9.83 -1.28 0.62
CA TRP A 139 8.76 -2.03 1.29
C TRP A 139 8.76 -3.54 0.98
N PRO A 140 9.90 -4.24 1.16
CA PRO A 140 9.98 -5.65 0.82
C PRO A 140 9.11 -6.46 1.79
N VAL A 141 8.20 -7.28 1.25
CA VAL A 141 7.33 -8.16 2.01
C VAL A 141 7.86 -9.59 1.90
N MET A 142 8.00 -10.28 3.05
CA MET A 142 8.26 -11.72 3.08
C MET A 142 6.93 -12.47 3.24
N VAL A 143 6.65 -13.38 2.32
CA VAL A 143 5.43 -14.22 2.33
C VAL A 143 5.80 -15.64 2.78
N ASN A 144 5.16 -16.12 3.84
CA ASN A 144 5.26 -17.50 4.30
C ASN A 144 3.99 -18.26 3.90
N VAL A 145 4.15 -19.42 3.25
CA VAL A 145 3.02 -20.26 2.79
C VAL A 145 2.92 -21.50 3.67
N GLU A 146 1.80 -21.66 4.37
CA GLU A 146 1.48 -22.83 5.17
C GLU A 146 0.17 -23.46 4.64
N VAL A 147 0.14 -24.79 4.55
CA VAL A 147 -1.05 -25.54 4.12
C VAL A 147 -1.72 -26.11 5.36
N ILE A 148 -2.82 -25.48 5.79
CA ILE A 148 -3.61 -25.92 6.93
C ILE A 148 -4.74 -26.82 6.43
N TYR A 149 -4.93 -27.98 7.07
CA TYR A 149 -6.04 -28.90 6.80
C TYR A 149 -7.06 -28.82 7.95
N PRO A 150 -8.20 -28.13 7.77
CA PRO A 150 -9.22 -28.05 8.81
C PRO A 150 -9.85 -29.43 9.07
N GLU A 151 -10.09 -29.77 10.34
CA GLU A 151 -10.87 -30.96 10.72
C GLU A 151 -12.37 -30.79 10.39
N GLU A 152 -12.85 -29.54 10.41
CA GLU A 152 -14.24 -29.19 10.10
C GLU A 152 -14.53 -29.19 8.59
N MET A 153 -15.82 -29.27 8.23
CA MET A 153 -16.24 -29.19 6.83
C MET A 153 -16.09 -27.76 6.31
N ILE A 154 -15.29 -27.60 5.26
CA ILE A 154 -15.08 -26.32 4.59
C ILE A 154 -16.22 -26.04 3.61
N GLU A 155 -16.52 -24.77 3.39
CA GLU A 155 -17.58 -24.35 2.48
C GLU A 155 -17.16 -24.65 1.03
N PHE A 156 -18.07 -25.25 0.27
CA PHE A 156 -17.85 -25.42 -1.15
C PHE A 156 -18.02 -24.07 -1.85
N PRO A 157 -17.18 -23.69 -2.81
CA PRO A 157 -17.38 -22.44 -3.54
C PRO A 157 -18.73 -22.43 -4.26
N SER A 158 -19.23 -21.23 -4.54
CA SER A 158 -20.30 -21.05 -5.51
C SER A 158 -19.76 -21.33 -6.91
N VAL A 159 -20.51 -22.09 -7.71
CA VAL A 159 -20.14 -22.41 -9.09
C VAL A 159 -21.16 -21.79 -10.04
N THR A 160 -20.74 -20.77 -10.79
CA THR A 160 -21.59 -20.11 -11.78
C THR A 160 -21.31 -20.67 -13.17
N ILE A 161 -22.36 -21.14 -13.83
CA ILE A 161 -22.32 -21.69 -15.19
C ILE A 161 -23.09 -20.74 -16.10
N CYS A 162 -22.43 -20.31 -17.17
CA CYS A 162 -22.98 -19.43 -18.21
C CYS A 162 -22.90 -20.13 -19.56
N ASN A 163 -23.90 -19.94 -20.42
CA ASN A 163 -23.75 -20.29 -21.82
C ASN A 163 -22.97 -19.18 -22.53
N PHE A 164 -22.02 -19.55 -23.40
CA PHE A 164 -21.34 -18.57 -24.27
C PHE A 164 -22.30 -17.91 -25.24
N ASN A 165 -23.35 -18.64 -25.66
CA ASN A 165 -24.46 -18.00 -26.34
C ASN A 165 -25.31 -17.26 -25.30
N MET A 166 -25.30 -15.94 -25.40
CA MET A 166 -26.01 -15.04 -24.49
C MET A 166 -27.54 -15.15 -24.65
N PHE A 167 -28.02 -15.45 -25.86
CA PHE A 167 -29.44 -15.39 -26.20
C PHE A 167 -29.94 -16.64 -26.92
N ARG A 168 -31.10 -17.14 -26.51
CA ARG A 168 -31.84 -18.15 -27.27
C ARG A 168 -32.49 -17.51 -28.48
N LYS A 169 -32.11 -17.95 -29.68
CA LYS A 169 -32.65 -17.43 -30.95
C LYS A 169 -34.18 -17.38 -30.96
N CYS A 170 -34.86 -18.46 -30.58
CA CYS A 170 -36.32 -18.54 -30.55
C CYS A 170 -36.97 -17.57 -29.53
N ALA A 171 -36.23 -17.10 -28.52
CA ALA A 171 -36.73 -16.12 -27.58
C ALA A 171 -36.55 -14.69 -28.12
N VAL A 172 -35.43 -14.41 -28.81
CA VAL A 172 -35.19 -13.11 -29.48
C VAL A 172 -36.20 -12.88 -30.61
N GLU A 173 -36.55 -13.93 -31.37
CA GLU A 173 -37.55 -13.86 -32.45
C GLU A 173 -38.92 -13.34 -31.99
N LYS A 174 -39.27 -13.49 -30.70
CA LYS A 174 -40.52 -12.97 -30.12
C LYS A 174 -40.56 -11.45 -30.01
N TYR A 175 -39.41 -10.79 -29.98
CA TYR A 175 -39.30 -9.33 -29.98
C TYR A 175 -39.41 -8.74 -31.39
N GLY A 176 -39.45 -9.59 -32.42
CA GLY A 176 -39.61 -9.19 -33.82
C GLY A 176 -38.34 -9.37 -34.67
N PRO A 177 -38.48 -9.36 -36.01
CA PRO A 177 -37.36 -9.59 -36.92
C PRO A 177 -36.26 -8.52 -36.82
N GLU A 178 -36.62 -7.28 -36.46
CA GLU A 178 -35.67 -6.17 -36.29
C GLU A 178 -34.69 -6.40 -35.14
N PHE A 179 -35.15 -7.02 -34.05
CA PHE A 179 -34.30 -7.38 -32.91
C PHE A 179 -33.31 -8.50 -33.27
N VAL A 180 -33.74 -9.48 -34.06
CA VAL A 180 -32.87 -10.57 -34.53
C VAL A 180 -31.75 -9.99 -35.40
N ASP A 181 -32.10 -9.15 -36.37
CA ASP A 181 -31.12 -8.50 -37.26
C ASP A 181 -30.12 -7.62 -36.47
N TYR A 182 -30.56 -6.94 -35.39
CA TYR A 182 -29.68 -6.18 -34.51
C TYR A 182 -28.71 -7.08 -33.72
N ILE A 183 -29.20 -8.16 -33.11
CA ILE A 183 -28.36 -9.07 -32.33
C ILE A 183 -27.34 -9.76 -33.24
N ASP A 184 -27.72 -10.14 -34.46
CA ASP A 184 -26.80 -10.72 -35.45
C ASP A 184 -25.73 -9.71 -35.90
N LEU A 185 -26.05 -8.41 -35.96
CA LEU A 185 -25.09 -7.34 -36.24
C LEU A 185 -24.16 -7.06 -35.06
N ALA A 186 -24.69 -7.03 -33.84
CA ALA A 186 -23.96 -6.73 -32.61
C ALA A 186 -23.05 -7.90 -32.16
N TYR A 187 -23.48 -9.13 -32.41
CA TYR A 187 -22.81 -10.37 -32.01
C TYR A 187 -22.67 -11.33 -33.21
N PRO A 188 -21.81 -11.00 -34.19
CA PRO A 188 -21.71 -11.79 -35.42
C PRO A 188 -21.08 -13.17 -35.18
N VAL A 189 -21.91 -14.20 -35.11
CA VAL A 189 -21.49 -15.61 -35.01
C VAL A 189 -21.23 -16.17 -36.41
N GLY A 190 -20.15 -15.70 -37.05
CA GLY A 190 -19.69 -16.23 -38.34
C GLY A 190 -20.48 -15.74 -39.56
N MET A 191 -19.73 -15.27 -40.56
CA MET A 191 -20.16 -14.71 -41.85
C MET A 191 -20.97 -13.41 -41.78
N MET A 192 -20.35 -12.33 -42.26
CA MET A 192 -20.99 -11.04 -42.50
C MET A 192 -22.11 -11.21 -43.54
N ASN A 193 -23.36 -11.22 -43.10
CA ASN A 193 -24.46 -10.98 -44.01
C ASN A 193 -24.50 -9.48 -44.31
N ASN A 194 -24.23 -9.14 -45.57
CA ASN A 194 -24.24 -7.79 -46.11
C ASN A 194 -25.69 -7.23 -46.20
N LYS A 195 -26.41 -7.16 -45.08
CA LYS A 195 -27.63 -6.36 -44.98
C LYS A 195 -27.20 -4.92 -44.70
N GLN A 196 -27.36 -4.07 -45.71
CA GLN A 196 -26.84 -2.70 -45.78
C GLN A 196 -27.70 -1.64 -45.08
N THR A 197 -28.75 -2.04 -44.37
CA THR A 197 -29.61 -1.11 -43.65
C THR A 197 -29.20 -1.06 -42.18
N PRO A 198 -28.75 0.09 -41.66
CA PRO A 198 -28.57 0.26 -40.22
C PRO A 198 -29.90 -0.05 -39.52
N PRO A 199 -29.91 -0.88 -38.46
CA PRO A 199 -31.13 -1.14 -37.71
C PRO A 199 -31.69 0.18 -37.15
N ASP A 200 -33.02 0.33 -37.17
CA ASP A 200 -33.67 1.50 -36.59
C ASP A 200 -33.54 1.45 -35.07
N PHE A 201 -32.70 2.33 -34.52
CA PHE A 201 -32.45 2.41 -33.08
C PHE A 201 -33.68 2.88 -32.28
N MET A 202 -34.72 3.43 -32.93
CA MET A 202 -35.95 3.83 -32.23
C MET A 202 -36.75 2.64 -31.68
N VAL A 203 -36.49 1.42 -32.17
CA VAL A 203 -37.13 0.17 -31.73
C VAL A 203 -36.82 -0.17 -30.27
N PHE A 204 -35.71 0.33 -29.73
CA PHE A 204 -35.26 0.05 -28.36
C PHE A 204 -35.75 1.05 -27.31
N LYS A 205 -36.52 2.06 -27.72
CA LYS A 205 -36.85 3.20 -26.84
C LYS A 205 -37.58 2.79 -25.56
N ASP A 206 -38.42 1.76 -25.65
CA ASP A 206 -39.23 1.26 -24.54
C ASP A 206 -38.75 -0.12 -24.03
N LEU A 207 -37.57 -0.58 -24.45
CA LEU A 207 -37.06 -1.90 -24.03
C LEU A 207 -36.39 -1.81 -22.66
N ASP A 208 -36.91 -2.57 -21.69
CA ASP A 208 -36.15 -2.91 -20.48
C ASP A 208 -35.08 -3.95 -20.84
N LEU A 209 -33.85 -3.47 -21.01
CA LEU A 209 -32.69 -4.32 -21.29
C LEU A 209 -32.56 -5.43 -20.23
N LYS A 210 -32.74 -5.12 -18.94
CA LYS A 210 -32.59 -6.14 -17.90
C LYS A 210 -33.57 -7.28 -18.11
N GLN A 211 -34.84 -6.95 -18.38
CA GLN A 211 -35.87 -7.96 -18.63
C GLN A 211 -35.61 -8.72 -19.94
N PHE A 212 -35.13 -8.04 -20.98
CA PHE A 212 -34.73 -8.68 -22.24
C PHE A 212 -33.67 -9.78 -22.01
N TYR A 213 -32.60 -9.49 -21.25
CA TYR A 213 -31.59 -10.50 -20.93
C TYR A 213 -32.14 -11.66 -20.10
N VAL A 214 -33.12 -11.38 -19.22
CA VAL A 214 -33.79 -12.42 -18.42
C VAL A 214 -34.64 -13.33 -19.28
N ASP A 215 -35.43 -12.76 -20.19
CA ASP A 215 -36.39 -13.50 -21.01
C ASP A 215 -35.71 -14.30 -22.13
N THR A 216 -34.67 -13.72 -22.73
CA THR A 216 -33.97 -14.31 -23.87
C THR A 216 -32.81 -15.22 -23.48
N GLY A 217 -32.31 -15.12 -22.25
CA GLY A 217 -31.24 -15.95 -21.73
C GLY A 217 -31.58 -17.44 -21.68
N HIS A 218 -30.55 -18.28 -21.54
CA HIS A 218 -30.73 -19.73 -21.45
C HIS A 218 -31.29 -20.15 -20.08
N LEU A 219 -32.30 -21.04 -20.10
CA LEU A 219 -32.93 -21.56 -18.88
C LEU A 219 -32.06 -22.67 -18.27
N LYS A 220 -32.01 -22.71 -16.93
CA LYS A 220 -31.27 -23.73 -16.17
C LYS A 220 -31.80 -25.14 -16.44
N ASP A 221 -33.11 -25.30 -16.59
CA ASP A 221 -33.78 -26.58 -16.83
C ASP A 221 -33.36 -27.19 -18.19
N ASP A 222 -33.09 -26.34 -19.20
CA ASP A 222 -32.67 -26.77 -20.53
C ASP A 222 -31.16 -27.10 -20.60
N MET A 223 -30.35 -26.48 -19.74
CA MET A 223 -28.89 -26.63 -19.74
C MET A 223 -28.39 -27.71 -18.80
N ILE A 224 -29.04 -27.89 -17.65
CA ILE A 224 -28.59 -28.76 -16.57
C ILE A 224 -29.36 -30.07 -16.64
N LEU A 225 -28.87 -30.98 -17.48
CA LEU A 225 -29.52 -32.28 -17.73
C LEU A 225 -29.30 -33.28 -16.58
N GLU A 226 -28.12 -33.25 -15.96
CA GLU A 226 -27.76 -34.13 -14.85
C GLU A 226 -26.85 -33.37 -13.87
N CYS A 227 -27.09 -33.57 -12.58
CA CYS A 227 -26.28 -33.00 -11.51
C CYS A 227 -26.10 -34.03 -10.40
N SER A 228 -24.87 -34.19 -9.93
CA SER A 228 -24.54 -35.01 -8.77
C SER A 228 -23.65 -34.24 -7.81
N TRP A 229 -24.07 -34.15 -6.55
CA TRP A 229 -23.33 -33.52 -5.47
C TRP A 229 -22.99 -34.58 -4.41
N GLN A 230 -21.71 -34.91 -4.25
CA GLN A 230 -21.24 -35.97 -3.33
C GLN A 230 -21.96 -37.31 -3.53
N GLY A 231 -22.28 -37.65 -4.78
CA GLY A 231 -23.01 -38.88 -5.11
C GLY A 231 -24.52 -38.81 -4.85
N GLN A 232 -25.04 -37.71 -4.33
CA GLN A 232 -26.48 -37.45 -4.22
C GLN A 232 -26.98 -36.71 -5.47
N PRO A 233 -28.19 -37.02 -5.96
CA PRO A 233 -28.78 -36.28 -7.08
C PRO A 233 -29.00 -34.81 -6.68
N CYS A 234 -28.65 -33.90 -7.58
CA CYS A 234 -29.06 -32.49 -7.54
C CYS A 234 -29.80 -32.14 -8.84
N GLY A 235 -30.47 -31.00 -8.84
CA GLY A 235 -31.28 -30.55 -9.98
C GLY A 235 -30.99 -29.11 -10.37
N HIS A 236 -31.64 -28.66 -11.45
CA HIS A 236 -31.64 -27.24 -11.85
C HIS A 236 -32.21 -26.33 -10.76
N ASP A 237 -33.10 -26.84 -9.90
CA ASP A 237 -33.64 -26.09 -8.74
C ASP A 237 -32.57 -25.68 -7.72
N ASP A 238 -31.46 -26.41 -7.65
CA ASP A 238 -30.32 -26.08 -6.78
C ASP A 238 -29.48 -24.89 -7.30
N PHE A 239 -29.84 -24.33 -8.46
CA PHE A 239 -29.15 -23.22 -9.09
C PHE A 239 -30.00 -21.94 -9.05
N ILE A 240 -29.34 -20.82 -8.74
CA ILE A 240 -29.95 -19.50 -8.77
C ILE A 240 -29.53 -18.77 -10.04
N SER A 241 -30.52 -18.28 -10.78
CA SER A 241 -30.32 -17.42 -11.93
C SER A 241 -29.70 -16.07 -11.51
N THR A 242 -28.56 -15.73 -12.09
CA THR A 242 -27.82 -14.48 -11.84
C THR A 242 -27.48 -13.86 -13.18
N LEU A 243 -27.79 -12.56 -13.33
CA LEU A 243 -27.43 -11.81 -14.53
C LEU A 243 -25.96 -11.39 -14.45
N THR A 244 -25.20 -11.68 -15.52
CA THR A 244 -23.79 -11.31 -15.67
C THR A 244 -23.56 -10.66 -17.03
N ASP A 245 -22.32 -10.27 -17.32
CA ASP A 245 -21.92 -9.76 -18.63
C ASP A 245 -22.03 -10.81 -19.76
N PHE A 246 -22.11 -12.10 -19.42
CA PHE A 246 -22.41 -13.19 -20.37
C PHE A 246 -23.92 -13.43 -20.54
N GLY A 247 -24.76 -12.60 -19.92
CA GLY A 247 -26.21 -12.74 -19.88
C GLY A 247 -26.68 -13.61 -18.72
N MET A 248 -27.71 -14.42 -18.96
CA MET A 248 -28.36 -15.22 -17.93
C MET A 248 -27.51 -16.44 -17.56
N CYS A 249 -26.99 -16.45 -16.33
CA CYS A 249 -26.16 -17.53 -15.79
C CYS A 249 -26.79 -18.16 -14.56
N HIS A 250 -26.30 -19.33 -14.17
CA HIS A 250 -26.88 -20.15 -13.11
C HIS A 250 -25.82 -20.53 -12.08
N THR A 251 -26.04 -20.14 -10.83
CA THR A 251 -25.08 -20.32 -9.74
C THR A 251 -25.52 -21.42 -8.79
N PHE A 252 -24.73 -22.50 -8.75
CA PHE A 252 -24.83 -23.53 -7.73
C PHE A 252 -24.19 -23.09 -6.43
N ASN A 253 -24.79 -23.47 -5.30
CA ASN A 253 -24.31 -23.11 -3.96
C ASN A 253 -24.09 -21.60 -3.79
N SER A 254 -25.01 -20.80 -4.32
CA SER A 254 -25.03 -19.36 -4.10
C SER A 254 -25.25 -19.09 -2.61
N HIS A 255 -24.34 -18.37 -1.97
CA HIS A 255 -24.34 -18.05 -0.53
C HIS A 255 -25.40 -16.98 -0.17
N THR A 256 -26.57 -17.07 -0.79
CA THR A 256 -27.71 -16.16 -0.61
C THR A 256 -28.49 -16.50 0.66
N LYS A 257 -29.01 -15.47 1.33
CA LYS A 257 -29.80 -15.61 2.56
C LYS A 257 -30.99 -16.54 2.34
N GLY A 258 -31.10 -17.59 3.16
CA GLY A 258 -32.20 -18.55 3.12
C GLY A 258 -31.90 -19.86 2.39
N MET A 259 -30.73 -20.00 1.75
CA MET A 259 -30.27 -21.27 1.17
C MET A 259 -29.19 -21.90 2.03
N ALA A 260 -29.26 -23.23 2.20
CA ALA A 260 -28.26 -23.97 2.95
C ALA A 260 -26.95 -24.03 2.16
N VAL A 261 -25.86 -23.59 2.79
CA VAL A 261 -24.51 -23.64 2.19
C VAL A 261 -24.01 -25.08 2.18
N ARG A 262 -23.67 -25.57 0.99
CA ARG A 262 -23.08 -26.90 0.78
C ARG A 262 -21.60 -26.86 1.19
N ARG A 263 -21.18 -27.88 1.93
CA ARG A 263 -19.83 -28.01 2.47
C ARG A 263 -19.18 -29.30 1.98
N ILE A 264 -17.85 -29.32 1.92
CA ILE A 264 -17.04 -30.49 1.62
C ILE A 264 -16.19 -30.86 2.82
N LYS A 265 -16.04 -32.17 3.07
CA LYS A 265 -14.99 -32.67 3.94
C LYS A 265 -13.68 -32.61 3.16
N HIS A 266 -12.64 -32.00 3.74
CA HIS A 266 -11.31 -32.17 3.20
C HIS A 266 -10.97 -33.66 3.21
N ARG A 267 -10.44 -34.22 2.11
CA ARG A 267 -9.79 -35.54 2.16
C ARG A 267 -8.50 -35.36 2.95
N GLY A 268 -8.61 -35.43 4.29
CA GLY A 268 -7.47 -35.77 5.12
C GLY A 268 -6.91 -37.12 4.61
N LYS A 269 -5.60 -37.23 4.53
CA LYS A 269 -4.95 -38.53 4.32
C LYS A 269 -5.34 -39.51 5.44
#